data_AF-A0A925BHF8-F1
#
_entry.id   AF-A0A925BHF8-F1
#
_cell.length_a   1.000
_cell.length_b   1.000
_cell.length_c   1.000
_cell.angle_alpha   90.00
_cell.angle_beta   90.00
_cell.angle_gamma   90.00
#
_symmetry.space_group_name_H-M   'P 1'
#
loop_
_entity.id
_entity.type
_entity.pdbx_description
1 polymer ?
#
loop_
_entity_poly.entity_id
_entity_poly.type
_entity_poly.pdbx_seq_one_letter_code
_entity_poly.pdbx_strand_id
1 'polypeptide(L)'
;MASVKLSTVMVHASESYPLQLGGRVTIGEMARYLTQVEANVDASTLEVARPLQMIHRVRDIDVQTGDRLIVFTQPSKPTQLPERLQPGDKILRFSRGDVELTSRGKNGLLMGKPDDTNEVLPDIDLRYFISAKTLPLLSRGVAWLSYDEQRKVWYISKLGQTRLMIDEYELGAEKVPLDGDRWLRLYHPLNQSSNAGRLIGEIRVQVQEVHSRNDLVYLEPGGYRLRVNIAAEQSSQTLNASPGIPMGQIVTSLVIHNNITRSPNMRLYLMRLLPPNLSVQELSVGDEFLYVSRSLHYARNVLLLHDVHNHDCVYT
;
A
#
# COMPACT_ATOMS: atom_id res chain seq x y z
N MET A 1 -21.49 29.87 15.26
CA MET A 1 -21.49 29.43 13.85
C MET A 1 -21.24 27.93 13.82
N ALA A 2 -21.99 27.16 13.03
CA ALA A 2 -21.79 25.72 12.94
C ALA A 2 -20.46 25.40 12.24
N SER A 3 -19.59 24.64 12.90
CA SER A 3 -18.35 24.11 12.32
C SER A 3 -18.63 22.85 11.51
N VAL A 4 -17.91 22.66 10.41
CA VAL A 4 -17.95 21.41 9.63
C VAL A 4 -16.86 20.49 10.14
N LYS A 5 -17.22 19.25 10.47
CA LYS A 5 -16.28 18.20 10.88
C LYS A 5 -15.76 17.50 9.62
N LEU A 6 -14.44 17.47 9.45
CA LEU A 6 -13.75 16.89 8.30
C LEU A 6 -12.79 15.81 8.75
N SER A 7 -12.90 14.62 8.18
CA SER A 7 -11.83 13.63 8.26
C SER A 7 -10.79 13.98 7.21
N THR A 8 -9.52 14.10 7.62
CA THR A 8 -8.43 14.53 6.76
C THR A 8 -7.27 13.56 6.82
N VAL A 9 -6.67 13.28 5.66
CA VAL A 9 -5.53 12.35 5.55
C VAL A 9 -4.47 12.91 4.62
N MET A 10 -3.21 12.73 5.00
CA MET A 10 -2.06 13.00 4.15
C MET A 10 -1.61 11.71 3.46
N VAL A 11 -1.35 11.80 2.16
CA VAL A 11 -0.84 10.72 1.33
C VAL A 11 0.52 11.13 0.79
N HIS A 12 1.55 10.32 1.06
CA HIS A 12 2.93 10.58 0.63
C HIS A 12 3.30 9.89 -0.67
N ALA A 13 2.93 8.63 -0.81
CA ALA A 13 3.23 7.84 -1.97
C ALA A 13 1.97 7.18 -2.50
N SER A 14 1.77 7.29 -3.81
CA SER A 14 0.65 6.69 -4.52
C SER A 14 1.06 6.20 -5.90
N GLU A 15 0.45 5.11 -6.32
CA GLU A 15 0.59 4.52 -7.64
C GLU A 15 -0.71 4.72 -8.41
N SER A 16 -0.60 5.07 -9.69
CA SER A 16 -1.72 5.35 -10.57
C SER A 16 -1.77 4.33 -11.70
N TYR A 17 -2.88 3.59 -11.76
CA TYR A 17 -3.13 2.55 -12.74
C TYR A 17 -4.16 3.01 -13.77
N PRO A 18 -3.78 3.16 -15.04
CA PRO A 18 -4.75 3.33 -16.12
C PRO A 18 -5.43 1.99 -16.42
N LEU A 19 -6.76 2.02 -16.52
CA LEU A 19 -7.61 0.86 -16.74
C LEU A 19 -8.56 1.07 -17.92
N GLN A 20 -8.83 -0.01 -18.65
CA GLN A 20 -9.81 -0.07 -19.74
C GLN A 20 -10.77 -1.24 -19.49
N LEU A 21 -11.98 -0.92 -19.01
CA LEU A 21 -12.93 -1.89 -18.48
C LEU A 21 -14.24 -1.91 -19.26
N GLY A 22 -14.92 -3.06 -19.20
CA GLY A 22 -16.30 -3.21 -19.65
C GLY A 22 -17.25 -2.38 -18.78
N GLY A 23 -18.28 -1.79 -19.39
CA GLY A 23 -19.21 -0.90 -18.70
C GLY A 23 -19.98 -1.58 -17.55
N ARG A 24 -20.13 -2.90 -17.61
CA ARG A 24 -20.83 -3.72 -16.60
C ARG A 24 -20.00 -4.04 -15.37
N VAL A 25 -18.68 -3.84 -15.43
CA VAL A 25 -17.81 -4.06 -14.27
C VAL A 25 -18.27 -3.13 -13.14
N THR A 26 -18.41 -3.69 -11.94
CA THR A 26 -18.87 -2.97 -10.75
C THR A 26 -17.70 -2.51 -9.88
N ILE A 27 -17.90 -1.47 -9.07
CA ILE A 27 -16.89 -1.00 -8.11
C ILE A 27 -16.47 -2.10 -7.13
N GLY A 28 -17.41 -2.95 -6.69
CA GLY A 28 -17.12 -4.06 -5.79
C GLY A 28 -16.30 -5.17 -6.46
N GLU A 29 -16.43 -5.40 -7.76
CA GLU A 29 -15.54 -6.30 -8.51
C GLU A 29 -14.14 -5.70 -8.63
N MET A 30 -14.03 -4.39 -8.87
CA MET A 30 -12.74 -3.70 -8.89
C MET A 30 -12.04 -3.79 -7.53
N ALA A 31 -12.73 -3.52 -6.43
CA ALA A 31 -12.15 -3.61 -5.08
C ALA A 31 -11.65 -5.03 -4.75
N ARG A 32 -12.43 -6.06 -5.13
CA ARG A 32 -12.02 -7.46 -4.99
C ARG A 32 -10.81 -7.80 -5.86
N TYR A 33 -10.79 -7.35 -7.11
CA TYR A 33 -9.64 -7.52 -8.00
C TYR A 33 -8.37 -6.88 -7.41
N LEU A 34 -8.46 -5.63 -6.94
CA LEU A 34 -7.33 -4.92 -6.33
C LEU A 34 -6.82 -5.64 -5.07
N THR A 35 -7.71 -6.19 -4.25
CA THR A 35 -7.35 -7.01 -3.08
C THR A 35 -6.51 -8.24 -3.49
N GLN A 36 -6.76 -8.81 -4.67
CA GLN A 36 -6.00 -9.94 -5.20
C GLN A 36 -4.63 -9.54 -5.75
N VAL A 37 -4.54 -8.41 -6.46
CA VAL A 37 -3.32 -8.02 -7.18
C VAL A 37 -2.40 -7.07 -6.40
N GLU A 38 -2.87 -6.44 -5.33
CA GLU A 38 -2.11 -5.40 -4.62
C GLU A 38 -1.92 -5.64 -3.13
N ALA A 39 -0.66 -5.52 -2.71
CA ALA A 39 -0.14 -5.27 -1.37
C ALA A 39 -1.09 -4.58 -0.38
N ASN A 40 -1.58 -5.27 0.65
CA ASN A 40 -2.28 -4.66 1.79
C ASN A 40 -3.51 -3.82 1.41
N VAL A 41 -4.14 -4.11 0.28
CA VAL A 41 -5.47 -3.59 -0.03
C VAL A 41 -6.48 -4.57 0.55
N ASP A 42 -7.32 -4.09 1.47
CA ASP A 42 -8.43 -4.84 2.03
C ASP A 42 -9.66 -3.93 1.96
N ALA A 43 -10.39 -4.03 0.84
CA ALA A 43 -11.48 -3.13 0.52
C ALA A 43 -12.62 -3.88 -0.17
N SER A 44 -13.86 -3.60 0.25
CA SER A 44 -15.08 -4.08 -0.40
C SER A 44 -15.66 -3.10 -1.43
N THR A 45 -15.18 -1.85 -1.41
CA THR A 45 -15.57 -0.79 -2.34
C THR A 45 -14.45 0.25 -2.48
N LEU A 46 -14.63 1.22 -3.38
CA LEU A 46 -13.66 2.28 -3.68
C LEU A 46 -14.24 3.66 -3.37
N GLU A 47 -13.37 4.66 -3.25
CA GLU A 47 -13.76 6.07 -3.17
C GLU A 47 -13.60 6.74 -4.55
N VAL A 48 -14.44 7.72 -4.88
CA VAL A 48 -14.19 8.65 -5.98
C VAL A 48 -13.45 9.89 -5.45
N ALA A 49 -12.35 10.23 -6.11
CA ALA A 49 -11.52 11.37 -5.80
C ALA A 49 -11.88 12.55 -6.70
N ARG A 50 -12.57 13.54 -6.15
CA ARG A 50 -12.90 14.78 -6.85
C ARG A 50 -11.84 15.85 -6.57
N PRO A 51 -11.17 16.40 -7.59
CA PRO A 51 -10.16 17.43 -7.38
C PRO A 51 -10.77 18.71 -6.78
N LEU A 52 -10.08 19.26 -5.78
CA LEU A 52 -10.42 20.55 -5.19
C LEU A 52 -9.32 21.57 -5.47
N GLN A 53 -9.73 22.82 -5.65
CA GLN A 53 -8.80 23.94 -5.73
C GLN A 53 -8.57 24.53 -4.34
N MET A 54 -7.35 25.01 -4.10
CA MET A 54 -6.96 25.62 -2.82
C MET A 54 -7.77 26.89 -2.49
N ILE A 55 -8.38 27.51 -3.50
CA ILE A 55 -9.23 28.71 -3.35
C ILE A 55 -10.65 28.40 -2.87
N HIS A 56 -11.13 27.15 -3.03
CA HIS A 56 -12.46 26.76 -2.58
C HIS A 56 -12.58 26.91 -1.07
N ARG A 57 -13.75 27.29 -0.57
CA ARG A 57 -14.04 27.31 0.88
C ARG A 57 -14.75 26.03 1.28
N VAL A 58 -14.70 25.71 2.57
CA VAL A 58 -15.38 24.52 3.13
C VAL A 58 -16.87 24.50 2.78
N ARG A 59 -17.54 25.65 2.80
CA ARG A 59 -18.96 25.75 2.46
C ARG A 59 -19.27 25.46 0.97
N ASP A 60 -18.29 25.61 0.08
CA ASP A 60 -18.49 25.58 -1.37
C ASP A 60 -18.33 24.17 -1.96
N ILE A 61 -17.85 23.21 -1.17
CA ILE A 61 -17.42 21.89 -1.67
C ILE A 61 -18.41 20.75 -1.38
N ASP A 62 -19.63 21.05 -0.90
CA ASP A 62 -20.70 20.06 -0.62
C ASP A 62 -20.20 18.82 0.14
N VAL A 63 -19.61 19.05 1.32
CA VAL A 63 -19.13 17.96 2.18
C VAL A 63 -20.32 17.20 2.75
N GLN A 64 -20.34 15.89 2.53
CA GLN A 64 -21.32 14.98 3.09
C GLN A 64 -20.74 14.14 4.23
N THR A 65 -21.63 13.50 4.99
CA THR A 65 -21.19 12.59 6.05
C THR A 65 -20.47 11.39 5.43
N GLY A 66 -19.27 11.09 5.94
CA GLY A 66 -18.41 10.03 5.40
C GLY A 66 -17.41 10.50 4.35
N ASP A 67 -17.54 11.73 3.84
CA ASP A 67 -16.52 12.30 2.96
C ASP A 67 -15.21 12.53 3.71
N ARG A 68 -14.11 12.38 2.97
CA ARG A 68 -12.76 12.60 3.50
C ARG A 68 -12.01 13.59 2.62
N LEU A 69 -11.22 14.44 3.25
CA LEU A 69 -10.33 15.36 2.57
C LEU A 69 -8.94 14.75 2.52
N ILE A 70 -8.45 14.43 1.33
CA ILE A 70 -7.13 13.83 1.17
C ILE A 70 -6.18 14.79 0.48
N VAL A 71 -5.00 14.99 1.09
CA VAL A 71 -3.91 15.78 0.52
C VAL A 71 -2.83 14.83 0.01
N PHE A 72 -2.63 14.82 -1.29
CA PHE A 72 -1.49 14.16 -1.90
C PHE A 72 -0.31 15.11 -1.86
N THR A 73 0.75 14.75 -1.18
CA THR A 73 1.94 15.59 -1.08
C THR A 73 2.76 15.60 -2.37
N GLN A 74 2.51 14.61 -3.22
CA GLN A 74 3.21 14.35 -4.47
C GLN A 74 2.29 13.82 -5.58
N PRO A 75 2.67 13.97 -6.86
CA PRO A 75 1.96 13.33 -7.97
C PRO A 75 2.10 11.81 -7.89
N SER A 76 1.03 11.10 -8.22
CA SER A 76 1.04 9.64 -8.30
C SER A 76 2.01 9.14 -9.37
N LYS A 77 2.77 8.10 -9.03
CA LYS A 77 3.68 7.45 -9.98
C LYS A 77 2.84 6.56 -10.92
N PRO A 78 2.91 6.75 -12.25
CA PRO A 78 2.18 5.90 -13.18
C PRO A 78 2.78 4.50 -13.17
N THR A 79 1.92 3.49 -13.00
CA THR A 79 2.28 2.07 -12.93
C THR A 79 1.28 1.26 -13.76
N GLN A 80 1.70 0.10 -14.25
CA GLN A 80 0.81 -0.85 -14.92
C GLN A 80 0.33 -1.88 -13.91
N LEU A 81 -0.93 -2.31 -14.02
CA LEU A 81 -1.39 -3.41 -13.20
C LEU A 81 -0.58 -4.67 -13.55
N PRO A 82 -0.35 -5.55 -12.57
CA PRO A 82 0.25 -6.85 -12.86
C PRO A 82 -0.58 -7.58 -13.93
N GLU A 83 0.11 -8.32 -14.79
CA GLU A 83 -0.57 -9.15 -15.76
C GLU A 83 -1.42 -10.22 -15.05
N ARG A 84 -2.45 -10.71 -15.75
CA ARG A 84 -3.34 -11.73 -15.20
C ARG A 84 -2.55 -13.01 -14.98
N LEU A 85 -2.62 -13.53 -13.77
CA LEU A 85 -2.13 -14.87 -13.46
C LEU A 85 -2.91 -15.92 -14.25
N GLN A 86 -2.20 -16.73 -15.03
CA GLN A 86 -2.73 -17.86 -15.77
C GLN A 86 -2.42 -19.17 -15.04
N PRO A 87 -3.25 -20.22 -15.23
CA PRO A 87 -2.88 -21.55 -14.78
C PRO A 87 -1.50 -21.95 -15.31
N GLY A 88 -0.61 -22.42 -14.43
CA GLY A 88 0.79 -22.74 -14.74
C GLY A 88 1.80 -21.63 -14.45
N ASP A 89 1.34 -20.39 -14.18
CA ASP A 89 2.25 -19.33 -13.75
C ASP A 89 2.81 -19.59 -12.36
N LYS A 90 4.03 -19.11 -12.09
CA LYS A 90 4.69 -19.27 -10.79
C LYS A 90 4.62 -18.00 -9.98
N ILE A 91 4.04 -18.09 -8.80
CA ILE A 91 3.98 -17.00 -7.81
C ILE A 91 4.89 -17.30 -6.63
N LEU A 92 5.35 -16.24 -5.96
CA LEU A 92 6.02 -16.37 -4.67
C LEU A 92 5.01 -16.23 -3.54
N ARG A 93 5.14 -17.05 -2.50
CA ARG A 93 4.44 -16.92 -1.23
C ARG A 93 5.47 -16.73 -0.12
N PHE A 94 5.30 -15.69 0.68
CA PHE A 94 6.10 -15.35 1.84
C PHE A 94 5.25 -15.61 3.08
N SER A 95 5.77 -16.37 4.05
CA SER A 95 5.02 -16.69 5.26
C SER A 95 5.89 -16.64 6.50
N ARG A 96 5.31 -16.17 7.62
CA ARG A 96 5.88 -16.26 8.97
C ARG A 96 4.74 -16.26 9.99
N GLY A 97 4.52 -17.40 10.66
CA GLY A 97 3.38 -17.56 11.56
C GLY A 97 2.07 -17.37 10.80
N ASP A 98 1.21 -16.49 11.29
CA ASP A 98 -0.10 -16.18 10.69
C ASP A 98 -0.02 -15.15 9.54
N VAL A 99 1.16 -14.58 9.27
CA VAL A 99 1.35 -13.60 8.20
C VAL A 99 1.68 -14.34 6.90
N GLU A 100 0.84 -14.16 5.87
CA GLU A 100 1.11 -14.60 4.51
C GLU A 100 1.00 -13.44 3.49
N LEU A 101 1.95 -13.34 2.58
CA LEU A 101 1.92 -12.46 1.40
C LEU A 101 2.27 -13.25 0.15
N THR A 102 1.76 -12.85 -1.01
CA THR A 102 2.13 -13.43 -2.30
C THR A 102 2.69 -12.37 -3.25
N SER A 103 3.32 -12.80 -4.36
CA SER A 103 3.80 -11.90 -5.43
C SER A 103 2.67 -11.21 -6.19
N ARG A 104 1.42 -11.71 -6.07
CA ARG A 104 0.19 -11.09 -6.60
C ARG A 104 0.27 -10.75 -8.10
N GLY A 105 0.95 -11.59 -8.88
CA GLY A 105 1.13 -11.40 -10.33
C GLY A 105 2.21 -10.42 -10.75
N LYS A 106 2.92 -9.78 -9.81
CA LYS A 106 4.07 -8.93 -10.15
C LYS A 106 5.27 -9.79 -10.57
N ASN A 107 6.04 -9.28 -11.53
CA ASN A 107 7.28 -9.89 -12.03
C ASN A 107 8.55 -9.31 -11.39
N GLY A 108 8.40 -8.28 -10.57
CA GLY A 108 9.47 -7.67 -9.78
C GLY A 108 8.92 -7.32 -8.40
N LEU A 109 9.67 -7.65 -7.34
CA LEU A 109 9.29 -7.35 -5.97
C LEU A 109 10.47 -6.74 -5.23
N LEU A 110 10.25 -5.56 -4.64
CA LEU A 110 11.16 -5.00 -3.66
C LEU A 110 10.81 -5.50 -2.26
N MET A 111 11.77 -6.14 -1.59
CA MET A 111 11.67 -6.49 -0.18
C MET A 111 12.47 -5.50 0.66
N GLY A 112 11.85 -4.98 1.73
CA GLY A 112 12.50 -3.98 2.56
C GLY A 112 11.61 -3.39 3.63
N LYS A 113 12.01 -2.24 4.18
CA LYS A 113 11.16 -1.40 5.02
C LYS A 113 10.89 -0.07 4.30
N PRO A 114 9.71 0.54 4.48
CA PRO A 114 9.40 1.79 3.83
C PRO A 114 10.44 2.86 4.14
N ASP A 115 10.67 3.68 3.13
CA ASP A 115 11.52 4.84 3.21
C ASP A 115 10.66 6.08 3.05
N ASP A 116 10.26 6.70 4.16
CA ASP A 116 9.47 7.93 4.13
C ASP A 116 10.27 9.12 3.56
N THR A 117 11.61 9.04 3.52
CA THR A 117 12.48 10.11 3.00
C THR A 117 12.63 10.05 1.49
N ASN A 118 12.82 8.84 0.93
CA ASN A 118 12.93 8.63 -0.53
C ASN A 118 11.66 8.07 -1.16
N GLU A 119 10.59 7.95 -0.38
CA GLU A 119 9.23 7.59 -0.81
C GLU A 119 9.17 6.27 -1.57
N VAL A 120 9.88 5.29 -1.02
CA VAL A 120 9.90 3.92 -1.52
C VAL A 120 9.03 3.06 -0.62
N LEU A 121 7.97 2.50 -1.20
CA LEU A 121 7.14 1.48 -0.59
C LEU A 121 7.59 0.11 -1.14
N PRO A 122 8.11 -0.80 -0.28
CA PRO A 122 8.44 -2.15 -0.72
C PRO A 122 7.17 -2.95 -1.01
N ASP A 123 7.22 -3.84 -2.00
CA ASP A 123 6.17 -4.82 -2.27
C ASP A 123 6.05 -5.83 -1.11
N ILE A 124 7.20 -6.23 -0.54
CA ILE A 124 7.30 -7.09 0.64
C ILE A 124 7.83 -6.26 1.81
N ASP A 125 6.91 -5.70 2.59
CA ASP A 125 7.23 -4.89 3.76
C ASP A 125 7.61 -5.77 4.96
N LEU A 126 8.87 -5.68 5.34
CA LEU A 126 9.48 -6.45 6.43
C LEU A 126 8.94 -6.10 7.81
N ARG A 127 8.19 -4.99 7.97
CA ARG A 127 7.48 -4.68 9.21
C ARG A 127 6.46 -5.76 9.60
N TYR A 128 5.93 -6.50 8.63
CA TYR A 128 5.00 -7.61 8.88
C TYR A 128 5.69 -8.90 9.31
N PHE A 129 6.97 -9.04 8.93
CA PHE A 129 7.71 -10.27 9.15
C PHE A 129 8.73 -10.15 10.28
N ILE A 130 8.99 -8.97 10.84
CA ILE A 130 10.12 -8.73 11.75
C ILE A 130 9.69 -7.82 12.90
N SER A 131 10.28 -8.03 14.07
CA SER A 131 9.99 -7.23 15.27
C SER A 131 10.36 -5.75 15.08
N ALA A 132 9.52 -4.87 15.64
CA ALA A 132 9.77 -3.42 15.73
C ALA A 132 11.17 -3.07 16.24
N LYS A 133 11.67 -3.85 17.22
CA LYS A 133 12.96 -3.58 17.89
C LYS A 133 14.16 -3.80 16.98
N THR A 134 14.05 -4.72 16.01
CA THR A 134 15.15 -5.07 15.11
C THR A 134 15.00 -4.47 13.71
N LEU A 135 13.82 -3.95 13.36
CA LEU A 135 13.56 -3.24 12.11
C LEU A 135 14.56 -2.11 11.78
N PRO A 136 15.03 -1.28 12.74
CA PRO A 136 16.02 -0.23 12.46
C PRO A 136 17.37 -0.77 11.98
N LEU A 137 17.67 -2.05 12.25
CA LEU A 137 18.94 -2.71 11.87
C LEU A 137 18.95 -3.16 10.41
N LEU A 138 17.79 -3.13 9.73
CA LEU A 138 17.67 -3.52 8.34
C LEU A 138 17.96 -2.34 7.42
N SER A 139 18.59 -2.64 6.29
CA SER A 139 18.64 -1.73 5.14
C SER A 139 17.22 -1.40 4.65
N ARG A 140 17.05 -0.23 4.03
CA ARG A 140 15.75 0.21 3.51
C ARG A 140 15.24 -0.73 2.41
N GLY A 141 16.08 -1.00 1.40
CA GLY A 141 15.92 -2.13 0.48
C GLY A 141 16.83 -3.28 0.94
N VAL A 142 16.28 -4.49 0.98
CA VAL A 142 16.94 -5.69 1.51
C VAL A 142 17.17 -6.73 0.42
N ALA A 143 16.17 -7.00 -0.41
CA ALA A 143 16.30 -7.92 -1.54
C ALA A 143 15.48 -7.44 -2.73
N TRP A 144 15.95 -7.80 -3.92
CA TRP A 144 15.18 -7.68 -5.16
C TRP A 144 14.82 -9.08 -5.63
N LEU A 145 13.55 -9.30 -5.93
CA LEU A 145 13.09 -10.53 -6.56
C LEU A 145 12.61 -10.22 -7.97
N SER A 146 13.05 -11.01 -8.93
CA SER A 146 12.67 -10.84 -10.34
C SER A 146 12.26 -12.16 -10.95
N TYR A 147 11.15 -12.15 -11.68
CA TYR A 147 10.68 -13.28 -12.46
C TYR A 147 11.23 -13.23 -13.88
N ASP A 148 11.78 -14.35 -14.34
CA ASP A 148 12.15 -14.57 -15.73
C ASP A 148 11.02 -15.31 -16.44
N GLU A 149 10.28 -14.59 -17.28
CA GLU A 149 9.15 -15.13 -18.05
C GLU A 149 9.55 -16.23 -19.04
N GLN A 150 10.75 -16.14 -19.63
CA GLN A 150 11.21 -17.12 -20.63
C GLN A 150 11.56 -18.45 -19.96
N ARG A 151 12.20 -18.37 -18.79
CA ARG A 151 12.61 -19.56 -18.03
C ARG A 151 11.53 -20.04 -17.06
N LYS A 152 10.52 -19.22 -16.77
CA LYS A 152 9.51 -19.44 -15.73
C LYS A 152 10.18 -19.75 -14.39
N VAL A 153 11.15 -18.91 -13.99
CA VAL A 153 11.94 -19.05 -12.76
C VAL A 153 12.02 -17.71 -12.03
N TRP A 154 11.82 -17.75 -10.71
CA TRP A 154 12.06 -16.61 -9.84
C TRP A 154 13.53 -16.52 -9.45
N TYR A 155 14.06 -15.32 -9.36
CA TYR A 155 15.41 -15.05 -8.86
C TYR A 155 15.36 -14.09 -7.69
N ILE A 156 16.27 -14.26 -6.74
CA ILE A 156 16.51 -13.32 -5.64
C ILE A 156 17.95 -12.81 -5.69
N SER A 157 18.14 -11.52 -5.39
CA SER A 157 19.45 -10.94 -5.13
C SER A 157 19.41 -10.00 -3.92
N LYS A 158 20.54 -9.87 -3.23
CA LYS A 158 20.68 -8.98 -2.07
C LYS A 158 20.74 -7.53 -2.52
N LEU A 159 20.07 -6.67 -1.76
CA LEU A 159 20.19 -5.22 -1.81
C LEU A 159 20.69 -4.68 -0.45
N GLY A 160 21.47 -3.60 -0.51
CA GLY A 160 21.95 -2.94 0.70
C GLY A 160 22.93 -3.78 1.54
N GLN A 161 22.97 -3.49 2.84
CA GLN A 161 23.98 -4.04 3.76
C GLN A 161 23.47 -5.21 4.61
N THR A 162 22.15 -5.42 4.68
CA THR A 162 21.55 -6.52 5.44
C THR A 162 22.11 -7.86 4.96
N ARG A 163 22.60 -8.70 5.87
CA ARG A 163 23.06 -10.04 5.52
C ARG A 163 21.86 -10.95 5.32
N LEU A 164 21.82 -11.62 4.16
CA LEU A 164 20.73 -12.50 3.77
C LEU A 164 21.27 -13.88 3.51
N MET A 165 20.61 -14.88 4.08
CA MET A 165 20.87 -16.28 3.76
C MET A 165 19.59 -16.91 3.22
N ILE A 166 19.71 -17.68 2.15
CA ILE A 166 18.66 -18.57 1.69
C ILE A 166 19.08 -20.00 2.00
N ASP A 167 18.31 -20.66 2.86
CA ASP A 167 18.72 -21.86 3.59
C ASP A 167 20.09 -21.65 4.24
N GLU A 168 21.15 -22.24 3.66
CA GLU A 168 22.54 -22.16 4.13
C GLU A 168 23.46 -21.34 3.19
N TYR A 169 22.91 -20.76 2.12
CA TYR A 169 23.67 -19.97 1.14
C TYR A 169 23.54 -18.47 1.41
N GLU A 170 24.66 -17.76 1.57
CA GLU A 170 24.65 -16.30 1.74
C GLU A 170 24.47 -15.59 0.39
N LEU A 171 23.42 -14.77 0.30
CA LEU A 171 23.08 -14.03 -0.90
C LEU A 171 24.02 -12.82 -1.10
N GLY A 172 24.64 -12.76 -2.27
CA GLY A 172 25.32 -11.59 -2.79
C GLY A 172 24.42 -10.76 -3.73
N ALA A 173 25.05 -9.88 -4.51
CA ALA A 173 24.36 -9.10 -5.55
C ALA A 173 23.96 -9.96 -6.77
N GLU A 174 24.55 -11.15 -6.91
CA GLU A 174 24.23 -12.10 -7.97
C GLU A 174 22.81 -12.67 -7.80
N LYS A 175 22.18 -12.98 -8.94
CA LYS A 175 20.84 -13.56 -8.96
C LYS A 175 20.91 -15.05 -8.65
N VAL A 176 20.25 -15.48 -7.60
CA VAL A 176 20.11 -16.88 -7.21
C VAL A 176 18.70 -17.36 -7.56
N PRO A 177 18.54 -18.49 -8.27
CA PRO A 177 17.22 -19.02 -8.58
C PRO A 177 16.49 -19.47 -7.31
N LEU A 178 15.19 -19.21 -7.29
CA LEU A 178 14.26 -19.70 -6.29
C LEU A 178 13.45 -20.85 -6.89
N ASP A 179 13.50 -21.98 -6.22
CA ASP A 179 12.74 -23.19 -6.53
C ASP A 179 12.14 -23.77 -5.24
N GLY A 180 10.88 -24.19 -5.34
CA GLY A 180 10.18 -24.85 -4.23
C GLY A 180 10.10 -24.01 -2.96
N ASP A 181 10.48 -24.60 -1.83
CA ASP A 181 10.29 -24.05 -0.49
C ASP A 181 11.64 -23.80 0.18
N ARG A 182 11.87 -22.55 0.60
CA ARG A 182 13.17 -22.05 1.05
C ARG A 182 13.02 -21.18 2.28
N TRP A 183 14.01 -21.19 3.17
CA TRP A 183 14.07 -20.28 4.32
C TRP A 183 14.94 -19.08 4.00
N LEU A 184 14.35 -17.88 4.00
CA LEU A 184 15.10 -16.63 3.94
C LEU A 184 15.36 -16.12 5.37
N ARG A 185 16.64 -16.03 5.74
CA ARG A 185 17.09 -15.58 7.05
C ARG A 185 17.82 -14.25 6.92
N LEU A 186 17.40 -13.29 7.75
CA LEU A 186 17.97 -11.96 7.80
C LEU A 186 18.87 -11.84 9.03
N TYR A 187 20.10 -11.40 8.84
CA TYR A 187 21.09 -11.23 9.89
C TYR A 187 21.61 -9.80 9.95
N HIS A 188 22.11 -9.44 11.12
CA HIS A 188 22.84 -8.19 11.32
C HIS A 188 24.06 -8.12 10.38
N PRO A 189 24.38 -6.94 9.80
CA PRO A 189 25.63 -6.75 9.06
C PRO A 189 26.85 -7.01 9.94
N LEU A 190 27.89 -7.64 9.39
CA LEU A 190 29.05 -8.19 10.11
C LEU A 190 29.99 -7.14 10.75
N ASN A 191 29.74 -5.83 10.56
CA ASN A 191 30.69 -4.76 10.91
C ASN A 191 30.59 -4.24 12.36
N GLN A 192 29.82 -4.89 13.25
CA GLN A 192 29.78 -4.51 14.68
C GLN A 192 30.32 -5.65 15.55
N SER A 193 31.48 -5.41 16.15
CA SER A 193 32.43 -6.33 16.79
C SER A 193 31.95 -7.02 18.09
N SER A 194 30.64 -7.22 18.26
CA SER A 194 30.10 -8.06 19.35
C SER A 194 28.84 -8.86 19.00
N ASN A 195 28.22 -8.61 17.84
CA ASN A 195 26.93 -9.20 17.44
C ASN A 195 26.98 -9.92 16.07
N ALA A 196 28.16 -10.34 15.62
CA ALA A 196 28.33 -11.10 14.38
C ALA A 196 27.40 -12.33 14.39
N GLY A 197 26.39 -12.33 13.51
CA GLY A 197 25.45 -13.45 13.36
C GLY A 197 24.14 -13.37 14.14
N ARG A 198 23.77 -12.22 14.73
CA ARG A 198 22.44 -12.11 15.35
C ARG A 198 21.33 -12.18 14.28
N LEU A 199 20.49 -13.21 14.38
CA LEU A 199 19.29 -13.39 13.57
C LEU A 199 18.29 -12.27 13.85
N ILE A 200 17.88 -11.56 12.80
CA ILE A 200 16.89 -10.49 12.83
C ILE A 200 15.48 -11.07 12.59
N GLY A 201 15.36 -12.02 11.66
CA GLY A 201 14.11 -12.67 11.34
C GLY A 201 14.26 -13.77 10.29
N GLU A 202 13.23 -14.60 10.20
CA GLU A 202 13.13 -15.70 9.25
C GLU A 202 11.79 -15.62 8.52
N ILE A 203 11.82 -15.88 7.22
CA ILE A 203 10.66 -15.84 6.34
C ILE A 203 10.71 -17.08 5.48
N ARG A 204 9.62 -17.84 5.42
CA ARG A 204 9.50 -18.96 4.50
C ARG A 204 9.06 -18.45 3.14
N VAL A 205 9.82 -18.77 2.10
CA VAL A 205 9.58 -18.35 0.71
C VAL A 205 9.26 -19.59 -0.11
N GLN A 206 8.09 -19.60 -0.75
CA GLN A 206 7.61 -20.73 -1.54
C GLN A 206 7.29 -20.29 -2.96
N VAL A 207 7.76 -21.03 -3.94
CA VAL A 207 7.32 -20.94 -5.33
C VAL A 207 6.10 -21.84 -5.49
N GLN A 208 4.95 -21.25 -5.80
CA GLN A 208 3.70 -21.97 -6.04
C GLN A 208 3.29 -21.82 -7.49
N GLU A 209 2.77 -22.90 -8.07
CA GLU A 209 2.11 -22.85 -9.37
C GLU A 209 0.66 -22.39 -9.17
N VAL A 210 0.23 -21.43 -9.98
CA VAL A 210 -1.16 -20.99 -10.04
C VAL A 210 -1.95 -22.14 -10.65
N HIS A 211 -2.78 -22.77 -9.83
CA HIS A 211 -3.76 -23.72 -10.31
C HIS A 211 -5.04 -22.96 -10.66
N SER A 212 -5.82 -23.47 -11.62
CA SER A 212 -7.15 -22.93 -11.93
C SER A 212 -7.94 -22.75 -10.63
N ARG A 213 -8.20 -21.50 -10.27
CA ARG A 213 -8.77 -21.09 -9.00
C ARG A 213 -10.08 -20.39 -9.28
N ASN A 214 -11.20 -21.01 -8.88
CA ASN A 214 -12.55 -20.46 -9.05
C ASN A 214 -12.76 -19.16 -8.23
N ASP A 215 -11.80 -18.77 -7.39
CA ASP A 215 -11.77 -17.56 -6.56
C ASP A 215 -11.11 -16.36 -7.24
N LEU A 216 -10.53 -16.51 -8.44
CA LEU A 216 -9.95 -15.37 -9.18
C LEU A 216 -11.06 -14.48 -9.74
N VAL A 217 -11.03 -13.20 -9.37
CA VAL A 217 -11.93 -12.19 -9.92
C VAL A 217 -11.28 -11.64 -11.18
N TYR A 218 -12.00 -11.66 -12.29
CA TYR A 218 -11.53 -11.12 -13.56
C TYR A 218 -12.33 -9.86 -13.89
N LEU A 219 -11.62 -8.77 -14.22
CA LEU A 219 -12.26 -7.59 -14.75
C LEU A 219 -12.44 -7.75 -16.27
N GLU A 220 -13.67 -7.63 -16.75
CA GLU A 220 -13.96 -7.65 -18.18
C GLU A 220 -13.27 -6.43 -18.86
N PRO A 221 -12.42 -6.63 -19.89
CA PRO A 221 -11.84 -5.52 -20.62
C PRO A 221 -12.90 -4.81 -21.48
N GLY A 222 -12.74 -3.52 -21.71
CA GLY A 222 -13.71 -2.76 -22.52
C GLY A 222 -13.30 -1.32 -22.79
N GLY A 223 -14.22 -0.51 -23.31
CA GLY A 223 -13.94 0.83 -23.80
C GLY A 223 -13.88 1.94 -22.74
N TYR A 224 -14.28 1.68 -21.50
CA TYR A 224 -14.34 2.70 -20.45
C TYR A 224 -12.96 2.90 -19.83
N ARG A 225 -12.39 4.10 -20.02
CA ARG A 225 -11.09 4.47 -19.46
C ARG A 225 -11.26 5.02 -18.05
N LEU A 226 -10.55 4.43 -17.11
CA LEU A 226 -10.53 4.83 -15.71
C LEU A 226 -9.10 4.95 -15.22
N ARG A 227 -8.93 5.74 -14.17
CA ARG A 227 -7.69 5.76 -13.38
C ARG A 227 -8.01 5.31 -11.97
N VAL A 228 -7.23 4.38 -11.46
CA VAL A 228 -7.27 3.94 -10.07
C VAL A 228 -5.97 4.36 -9.40
N ASN A 229 -6.08 5.06 -8.27
CA ASN A 229 -4.94 5.38 -7.43
C ASN A 229 -4.96 4.53 -6.17
N ILE A 230 -3.82 3.93 -5.86
CA ILE A 230 -3.61 3.14 -4.65
C ILE A 230 -2.52 3.82 -3.86
N ALA A 231 -2.75 4.06 -2.56
CA ALA A 231 -1.80 4.84 -1.78
C ALA A 231 -1.66 4.38 -0.33
N ALA A 232 -0.49 4.66 0.25
CA ALA A 232 -0.28 4.54 1.69
C ALA A 232 -0.73 5.84 2.38
N GLU A 233 -1.69 5.73 3.28
CA GLU A 233 -2.21 6.83 4.08
C GLU A 233 -1.41 7.00 5.38
N GLN A 234 -1.21 8.25 5.81
CA GLN A 234 -0.84 8.53 7.20
C GLN A 234 -2.05 8.40 8.13
N SER A 235 -1.81 8.48 9.44
CA SER A 235 -2.87 8.51 10.45
C SER A 235 -3.90 9.59 10.15
N SER A 236 -5.18 9.22 10.18
CA SER A 236 -6.27 10.14 9.93
C SER A 236 -6.42 11.15 11.06
N GLN A 237 -6.81 12.37 10.69
CA GLN A 237 -7.04 13.47 11.60
C GLN A 237 -8.46 13.97 11.41
N THR A 238 -9.09 14.42 12.50
CA THR A 238 -10.43 15.02 12.43
C THR A 238 -10.31 16.50 12.74
N LEU A 239 -10.74 17.35 11.81
CA LEU A 239 -10.71 18.80 11.94
C LEU A 239 -12.13 19.34 12.08
N ASN A 240 -12.32 20.31 12.99
CA ASN A 240 -13.50 21.16 13.01
C ASN A 240 -13.15 22.47 12.31
N ALA A 241 -13.62 22.64 11.07
CA ALA A 241 -13.32 23.80 10.25
C ALA A 241 -14.50 24.78 10.21
N SER A 242 -14.20 26.07 10.26
CA SER A 242 -15.22 27.09 9.97
C SER A 242 -15.59 27.03 8.47
N PRO A 243 -16.87 27.12 8.09
CA PRO A 243 -17.34 27.03 6.70
C PRO A 243 -16.68 28.06 5.75
N GLY A 244 -16.19 29.17 6.30
CA GLY A 244 -15.56 30.24 5.52
C GLY A 244 -14.08 30.06 5.22
N ILE A 245 -13.42 29.07 5.83
CA ILE A 245 -11.98 28.88 5.68
C ILE A 245 -11.67 28.35 4.27
N PRO A 246 -10.69 28.93 3.55
CA PRO A 246 -10.19 28.39 2.29
C PRO A 246 -9.45 27.07 2.50
N MET A 247 -9.59 26.15 1.55
CA MET A 247 -8.90 24.86 1.54
C MET A 247 -7.37 25.01 1.65
N GLY A 248 -6.78 26.01 1.00
CA GLY A 248 -5.34 26.27 1.07
C GLY A 248 -4.84 26.55 2.49
N GLN A 249 -5.67 27.14 3.35
CA GLN A 249 -5.34 27.33 4.76
C GLN A 249 -5.38 26.02 5.53
N ILE A 250 -6.39 25.17 5.28
CA ILE A 250 -6.49 23.82 5.88
C ILE A 250 -5.26 22.98 5.50
N VAL A 251 -4.92 22.95 4.21
CA VAL A 251 -3.74 22.23 3.72
C VAL A 251 -2.46 22.76 4.37
N THR A 252 -2.29 24.08 4.47
CA THR A 252 -1.12 24.69 5.11
C THR A 252 -1.02 24.26 6.59
N SER A 253 -2.13 24.29 7.33
CA SER A 253 -2.17 23.86 8.73
C SER A 253 -1.84 22.36 8.88
N LEU A 254 -2.36 21.51 8.00
CA LEU A 254 -2.06 20.07 7.99
C LEU A 254 -0.58 19.81 7.69
N VAL A 255 0.00 20.52 6.73
CA VAL A 255 1.43 20.38 6.36
C VAL A 255 2.33 20.79 7.53
N ILE A 256 2.04 21.91 8.20
CA ILE A 256 2.79 22.36 9.38
C ILE A 256 2.65 21.34 10.53
N HIS A 257 1.42 20.90 10.81
CA HIS A 257 1.16 19.96 11.90
C HIS A 257 1.88 18.62 11.72
N ASN A 258 1.94 18.12 10.49
CA ASN A 258 2.57 16.84 10.16
C ASN A 258 4.08 16.96 9.85
N ASN A 259 4.69 18.15 10.02
CA ASN A 259 6.09 18.43 9.71
C ASN A 259 6.49 18.03 8.27
N ILE A 260 5.61 18.31 7.30
CA ILE A 260 5.83 17.96 5.89
C ILE A 260 6.41 19.16 5.15
N THR A 261 7.38 18.94 4.26
CA THR A 261 7.89 19.99 3.37
C THR A 261 6.81 20.36 2.36
N ARG A 262 6.42 21.64 2.33
CA ARG A 262 5.43 22.13 1.36
C ARG A 262 5.97 22.00 -0.06
N SER A 263 5.18 21.37 -0.93
CA SER A 263 5.51 21.16 -2.35
C SER A 263 4.49 21.90 -3.23
N PRO A 264 4.90 22.52 -4.35
CA PRO A 264 3.96 23.10 -5.31
C PRO A 264 3.10 22.03 -5.99
N ASN A 265 3.49 20.75 -5.93
CA ASN A 265 2.76 19.64 -6.54
C ASN A 265 1.68 19.05 -5.63
N MET A 266 1.47 19.64 -4.44
CA MET A 266 0.43 19.18 -3.52
C MET A 266 -0.95 19.32 -4.16
N ARG A 267 -1.72 18.23 -4.16
CA ARG A 267 -3.08 18.21 -4.70
C ARG A 267 -4.08 17.79 -3.62
N LEU A 268 -5.25 18.42 -3.67
CA LEU A 268 -6.33 18.22 -2.72
C LEU A 268 -7.51 17.54 -3.40
N TYR A 269 -8.09 16.55 -2.74
CA TYR A 269 -9.25 15.83 -3.23
C TYR A 269 -10.28 15.66 -2.12
N LEU A 270 -11.56 15.76 -2.51
CA LEU A 270 -12.65 15.25 -1.71
C LEU A 270 -12.91 13.80 -2.13
N MET A 271 -12.78 12.88 -1.19
CA MET A 271 -13.06 11.47 -1.38
C MET A 271 -14.47 11.17 -0.91
N ARG A 272 -15.22 10.45 -1.75
CA ARG A 272 -16.56 9.95 -1.43
C ARG A 272 -16.64 8.46 -1.71
N LEU A 273 -17.14 7.70 -0.76
CA LEU A 273 -17.33 6.26 -0.92
C LEU A 273 -18.37 5.98 -2.01
N LEU A 274 -18.05 5.05 -2.91
CA LEU A 274 -18.98 4.62 -3.95
C LEU A 274 -19.76 3.36 -3.51
N PRO A 275 -20.99 3.17 -3.97
CA PRO A 275 -21.71 1.91 -3.80
C PRO A 275 -21.00 0.76 -4.54
N PRO A 276 -20.84 -0.43 -3.94
CA PRO A 276 -20.12 -1.54 -4.56
C PRO A 276 -20.83 -2.11 -5.80
N ASN A 277 -22.14 -1.92 -5.92
CA ASN A 277 -22.94 -2.34 -7.07
C ASN A 277 -22.99 -1.30 -8.21
N LEU A 278 -22.40 -0.11 -8.01
CA LEU A 278 -22.32 0.91 -9.05
C LEU A 278 -21.45 0.40 -10.21
N SER A 279 -21.95 0.53 -11.43
CA SER A 279 -21.24 0.07 -12.62
C SER A 279 -20.31 1.15 -13.17
N VAL A 280 -19.23 0.73 -13.84
CA VAL A 280 -18.24 1.63 -14.43
C VAL A 280 -18.88 2.59 -15.45
N GLN A 281 -19.86 2.13 -16.22
CA GLN A 281 -20.57 2.97 -17.20
C GLN A 281 -21.39 4.09 -16.56
N GLU A 282 -21.79 3.95 -15.29
CA GLU A 282 -22.55 4.96 -14.54
C GLU A 282 -21.62 6.01 -13.90
N LEU A 283 -20.30 5.77 -13.89
CA LEU A 283 -19.33 6.73 -13.40
C LEU A 283 -19.10 7.84 -14.43
N SER A 284 -19.31 9.09 -14.02
CA SER A 284 -18.90 10.26 -14.79
C SER A 284 -17.48 10.68 -14.41
N VAL A 285 -16.48 9.88 -14.79
CA VAL A 285 -15.08 10.14 -14.43
C VAL A 285 -14.46 11.10 -15.44
N GLY A 286 -14.52 12.40 -15.14
CA GLY A 286 -13.74 13.43 -15.84
C GLY A 286 -12.29 13.44 -15.36
N ASP A 287 -11.87 14.52 -14.70
CA ASP A 287 -10.56 14.59 -14.04
C ASP A 287 -10.49 13.78 -12.72
N GLU A 288 -11.62 13.18 -12.33
CA GLU A 288 -11.76 12.34 -11.15
C GLU A 288 -10.99 11.02 -11.30
N PHE A 289 -10.82 10.29 -10.20
CA PHE A 289 -10.26 8.94 -10.25
C PHE A 289 -10.80 8.10 -9.11
N LEU A 290 -10.70 6.78 -9.25
CA LEU A 290 -11.04 5.86 -8.18
C LEU A 290 -9.85 5.72 -7.23
N TYR A 291 -10.12 5.64 -5.94
CA TYR A 291 -9.10 5.62 -4.90
C TYR A 291 -9.34 4.46 -3.93
N VAL A 292 -8.24 3.85 -3.50
CA VAL A 292 -8.22 2.91 -2.37
C VAL A 292 -6.93 3.06 -1.58
N SER A 293 -7.03 2.95 -0.26
CA SER A 293 -5.88 3.00 0.63
C SER A 293 -5.30 1.61 0.88
N ARG A 294 -3.97 1.56 1.07
CA ARG A 294 -3.29 0.40 1.63
C ARG A 294 -3.49 0.39 3.15
N SER A 295 -4.08 -0.67 3.66
CA SER A 295 -4.20 -0.97 5.09
C SER A 295 -2.82 -1.27 5.67
N LEU A 296 -2.17 -0.26 6.23
CA LEU A 296 -0.94 -0.44 6.99
C LEU A 296 -1.30 -0.98 8.38
N HIS A 297 -1.34 -2.30 8.55
CA HIS A 297 -1.63 -2.94 9.85
C HIS A 297 -0.70 -2.49 10.99
N TYR A 298 0.50 -1.98 10.66
CA TYR A 298 1.43 -1.44 11.66
C TYR A 298 0.89 -0.18 12.37
N ALA A 299 -0.05 0.55 11.76
CA ALA A 299 -0.73 1.68 12.39
C ALA A 299 -1.85 1.26 13.35
N ARG A 300 -2.25 -0.03 13.36
CA ARG A 300 -3.21 -0.58 14.35
C ARG A 300 -2.55 -1.08 15.62
N ASN A 301 -1.23 -1.30 15.62
CA ASN A 301 -0.46 -1.63 16.82
C ASN A 301 0.01 -0.38 17.59
N VAL A 302 -0.82 0.67 17.63
CA VAL A 302 -0.64 1.80 18.53
C VAL A 302 -1.16 1.36 19.90
N LEU A 303 -0.22 1.06 20.80
CA LEU A 303 -0.35 1.05 22.27
C LEU A 303 -1.78 0.85 22.83
N LEU A 304 -2.15 -0.40 23.06
CA LEU A 304 -3.05 -0.73 24.18
C LEU A 304 -2.24 -0.53 25.47
N LEU A 305 -2.25 0.68 26.02
CA LEU A 305 -1.93 0.89 27.42
C LEU A 305 -3.13 0.37 28.22
N HIS A 306 -3.01 -0.86 28.73
CA HIS A 306 -3.90 -1.30 29.79
C HIS A 306 -3.63 -0.44 31.02
N ASP A 307 -4.66 0.28 31.47
CA ASP A 307 -4.67 0.82 32.82
C ASP A 307 -4.68 -0.37 33.79
N VAL A 308 -3.62 -0.48 34.60
CA VAL A 308 -3.43 -1.58 35.57
C VAL A 308 -4.43 -1.48 36.72
N HIS A 309 -5.26 -0.43 36.76
CA HIS A 309 -6.23 -0.18 37.83
C HIS A 309 -7.70 -0.27 37.41
N ASN A 310 -8.02 -0.56 36.14
CA ASN A 310 -9.43 -0.66 35.74
C ASN A 310 -9.65 -1.69 34.60
N HIS A 311 -10.05 -2.91 34.96
CA HIS A 311 -10.21 -4.03 34.02
C HIS A 311 -11.50 -4.01 33.19
N ASP A 312 -12.46 -3.12 33.46
CA ASP A 312 -13.81 -3.21 32.87
C ASP A 312 -14.18 -2.06 31.91
N CYS A 313 -13.25 -1.18 31.53
CA CYS A 313 -13.52 -0.15 30.52
C CYS A 313 -12.86 -0.47 29.17
N VAL A 314 -13.65 -1.05 28.26
CA VAL A 314 -13.36 -1.02 26.83
C VAL A 314 -13.91 0.29 26.28
N TYR A 315 -13.03 1.24 25.92
CA TYR A 315 -13.43 2.40 25.13
C TYR A 315 -13.48 1.97 23.65
N THR A 316 -14.70 1.87 23.11
CA THR A 316 -14.97 1.74 21.66
C THR A 316 -14.83 3.08 20.94
#